data_AF-W4HEX8-F1
#
_entry.id   AF-W4HEX8-F1
#
_cell.length_a   1.000
_cell.length_b   1.000
_cell.length_c   1.000
_cell.angle_alpha   90.00
_cell.angle_beta   90.00
_cell.angle_gamma   90.00
#
_symmetry.space_group_name_H-M   'P 1'
#
loop_
_entity.id
_entity.type
_entity.pdbx_description
1 polymer ?
#
loop_
_entity_poly.entity_id
_entity_poly.type
_entity_poly.pdbx_seq_one_letter_code
_entity_poly.pdbx_strand_id
1 'polypeptide(L)'
;MVTIILSIRSYAILRGELRNVGVEEPGNTALGMLSLRDPDLDWCALPRGMGVEAGHAATAEAFDTLVAHAMSRPGPFLIEADIADA
;
A
#
# COMPACT_ATOMS: atom_id res chain seq x y z
N MET A 1 17.39 5.65 4.66
CA MET A 1 16.30 4.85 5.26
C MET A 1 15.29 4.60 4.16
N VAL A 2 14.90 3.36 3.92
CA VAL A 2 13.91 3.03 2.88
C VAL A 2 12.62 2.59 3.57
N THR A 3 11.51 3.24 3.25
CA THR A 3 10.18 2.88 3.75
C THR A 3 9.41 2.20 2.63
N ILE A 4 8.84 1.02 2.89
CA ILE A 4 8.08 0.25 1.92
C ILE A 4 6.65 0.11 2.40
N ILE A 5 5.70 0.51 1.55
CA ILE A 5 4.27 0.31 1.76
C ILE A 5 3.83 -0.84 0.86
N LEU A 6 3.41 -1.95 1.47
CA LEU A 6 2.77 -3.04 0.76
C LEU A 6 1.28 -2.73 0.63
N SER A 7 0.88 -2.24 -0.54
CA SER A 7 -0.42 -1.65 -0.80
C SER A 7 -1.37 -2.69 -1.39
N ILE A 8 -2.31 -3.16 -0.56
CA ILE A 8 -3.49 -3.92 -0.98
C ILE A 8 -4.76 -3.05 -1.03
N ARG A 9 -4.62 -1.76 -0.71
CA ARG A 9 -5.69 -0.75 -0.68
C ARG A 9 -6.95 -1.18 0.11
N SER A 10 -6.76 -1.96 1.17
CA SER A 10 -7.81 -2.38 2.09
C SER A 10 -7.23 -2.73 3.46
N TYR A 11 -8.06 -2.63 4.51
CA TYR A 11 -7.78 -3.23 5.80
C TYR A 11 -8.03 -4.75 5.77
N ALA A 12 -7.21 -5.52 5.04
CA ALA A 12 -7.46 -6.95 4.83
C ALA A 12 -7.48 -7.80 6.11
N ILE A 13 -6.68 -7.44 7.12
CA ILE A 13 -6.70 -8.15 8.41
C ILE A 13 -8.10 -8.05 9.04
N LEU A 14 -8.66 -6.84 9.11
CA LEU A 14 -10.02 -6.62 9.63
C LEU A 14 -11.09 -7.30 8.78
N ARG A 15 -10.89 -7.38 7.46
CA ARG A 15 -11.76 -8.15 6.57
C ARG A 15 -11.74 -9.65 6.88
N GLY A 16 -10.57 -10.19 7.25
CA GLY A 16 -10.43 -11.56 7.74
C GLY A 16 -11.13 -11.77 9.09
N GLU A 17 -10.95 -10.84 10.03
CA GLU A 17 -11.59 -10.90 11.36
C GLU A 17 -13.12 -10.85 11.28
N LEU A 18 -13.69 -10.08 10.34
CA LEU A 18 -15.15 -10.07 10.10
C LEU A 18 -15.71 -11.45 9.75
N ARG A 19 -14.99 -12.22 8.92
CA ARG A 19 -15.38 -13.61 8.64
C ARG A 19 -15.26 -14.48 9.89
N ASN A 20 -14.21 -14.28 10.69
CA ASN A 20 -13.98 -15.08 11.90
C ASN A 20 -15.07 -14.90 12.96
N VAL A 21 -15.72 -13.73 13.01
CA VAL A 21 -16.85 -13.46 13.93
C VAL A 21 -18.21 -13.89 13.37
N GLY A 22 -18.24 -14.59 12.23
CA GLY A 22 -19.46 -15.16 11.66
C GLY A 22 -20.24 -14.24 10.73
N VAL A 23 -19.65 -13.13 10.27
CA VAL A 23 -20.23 -12.32 9.20
C VAL A 23 -19.86 -12.93 7.85
N GLU A 24 -20.76 -13.75 7.29
CA GLU A 24 -20.53 -14.40 5.99
C GLU A 24 -20.56 -13.40 4.83
N GLU A 25 -21.52 -12.46 4.85
CA GLU A 25 -21.63 -11.40 3.85
C GLU A 25 -21.72 -10.02 4.52
N PRO A 26 -20.58 -9.32 4.69
CA PRO A 26 -20.61 -7.95 5.17
C PRO A 26 -21.34 -7.04 4.17
N GLY A 27 -22.33 -6.28 4.65
CA GLY A 27 -23.04 -5.32 3.82
C GLY A 27 -22.13 -4.22 3.27
N ASN A 28 -22.56 -3.53 2.22
CA ASN A 28 -21.78 -2.52 1.49
C ASN A 28 -21.16 -1.44 2.39
N THR A 29 -21.85 -1.01 3.45
CA THR A 29 -21.32 -0.04 4.42
C THR A 29 -20.07 -0.57 5.14
N ALA A 30 -20.10 -1.83 5.58
CA ALA A 30 -18.97 -2.44 6.27
C ALA A 30 -17.78 -2.64 5.32
N LEU A 31 -18.03 -3.05 4.08
CA LEU A 31 -16.99 -3.14 3.05
C LEU A 31 -16.37 -1.79 2.72
N GLY A 32 -17.19 -0.72 2.67
CA GLY A 32 -16.73 0.65 2.47
C GLY A 32 -15.80 1.11 3.59
N MET A 33 -16.12 0.81 4.86
CA MET A 33 -15.26 1.13 6.01
C MET A 33 -13.90 0.42 5.98
N LEU A 34 -13.78 -0.68 5.23
CA LEU A 34 -12.54 -1.47 5.11
C LEU A 34 -11.76 -1.20 3.82
N SER A 35 -12.32 -0.38 2.93
CA SER A 35 -11.70 0.02 1.68
C SER A 35 -10.81 1.23 1.90
N LEU A 36 -9.68 1.28 1.19
CA LEU A 36 -8.83 2.46 1.10
C LEU A 36 -8.83 3.05 -0.32
N ARG A 37 -9.84 2.71 -1.14
CA ARG A 37 -9.95 3.12 -2.55
C ARG A 37 -10.87 4.30 -2.80
N ASP A 38 -11.58 4.80 -1.79
CA ASP A 38 -12.58 5.88 -1.94
C ASP A 38 -12.44 6.96 -0.86
N PRO A 39 -11.68 8.05 -1.11
CA PRO A 39 -10.81 8.26 -2.27
C PRO A 39 -9.54 7.41 -2.21
N ASP A 40 -8.96 7.14 -3.36
CA ASP A 40 -7.70 6.41 -3.46
C ASP A 40 -6.52 7.31 -3.06
N LEU A 41 -5.68 6.83 -2.15
CA LEU A 41 -4.56 7.61 -1.63
C LEU A 41 -3.32 7.45 -2.53
N ASP A 42 -2.79 8.56 -3.03
CA ASP A 42 -1.45 8.60 -3.64
C ASP A 42 -0.38 8.60 -2.53
N TRP A 43 0.12 7.41 -2.21
CA TRP A 43 1.17 7.24 -1.21
C TRP A 43 2.48 7.91 -1.57
N CYS A 44 2.75 8.10 -2.87
CA CYS A 44 3.96 8.76 -3.33
C CYS A 44 3.87 10.29 -3.23
N ALA A 45 2.67 10.88 -3.23
CA ALA A 45 2.49 12.33 -3.06
C ALA A 45 2.90 12.81 -1.66
N LEU A 46 2.61 12.03 -0.61
CA LEU A 46 2.93 12.36 0.78
C LEU A 46 4.42 12.64 1.04
N PRO A 47 5.36 11.71 0.74
CA PRO A 47 6.79 11.95 0.93
C PRO A 47 7.33 13.05 0.01
N ARG A 48 6.82 13.16 -1.24
CA ARG A 48 7.24 14.22 -2.16
C ARG A 48 6.95 15.61 -1.61
N GLY A 49 5.80 15.81 -0.97
CA GLY A 49 5.47 17.05 -0.26
C GLY A 49 6.41 17.37 0.91
N MET A 50 7.11 16.36 1.44
CA MET A 50 8.12 16.48 2.51
C MET A 50 9.56 16.54 1.96
N GLY A 51 9.75 16.65 0.64
CA GLY A 51 11.07 16.65 -0.01
C GLY A 51 11.75 15.28 -0.08
N VAL A 52 11.00 14.20 0.16
CA VAL A 52 11.46 12.82 0.10
C VAL A 52 11.07 12.20 -1.23
N GLU A 53 12.01 11.53 -1.89
CA GLU A 53 11.75 10.85 -3.16
C GLU A 53 10.91 9.58 -2.96
N ALA A 54 10.03 9.29 -3.92
CA ALA A 54 9.15 8.14 -3.85
C ALA A 54 8.81 7.54 -5.22
N GLY A 55 8.70 6.22 -5.26
CA GLY A 55 8.34 5.43 -6.44
C GLY A 55 7.21 4.44 -6.16
N HIS A 56 6.44 4.14 -7.22
CA HIS A 56 5.37 3.15 -7.21
C HIS A 56 5.79 1.95 -8.05
N ALA A 57 5.61 0.74 -7.53
CA ALA A 57 5.88 -0.53 -8.17
C ALA A 57 4.60 -1.34 -8.31
N ALA A 58 4.12 -1.47 -9.55
CA ALA A 58 3.01 -2.36 -9.89
C ALA A 58 3.45 -3.80 -10.22
N THR A 59 4.77 -4.05 -10.32
CA THR A 59 5.34 -5.38 -10.59
C THR A 59 6.56 -5.67 -9.71
N ALA A 60 6.93 -6.94 -9.61
CA ALA A 60 8.12 -7.36 -8.87
C ALA A 60 9.42 -6.80 -9.46
N GLU A 61 9.53 -6.70 -10.78
CA GLU A 61 10.70 -6.14 -11.48
C GLU A 61 10.84 -4.63 -11.23
N ALA A 62 9.72 -3.91 -11.23
CA ALA A 62 9.69 -2.49 -10.88
C ALA A 62 10.10 -2.29 -9.41
N PHE A 63 9.63 -3.17 -8.52
CA PHE A 63 10.01 -3.17 -7.11
C PHE A 63 11.51 -3.39 -6.93
N ASP A 64 12.09 -4.42 -7.55
CA ASP A 64 13.53 -4.70 -7.50
C ASP A 64 14.36 -3.50 -7.98
N THR A 65 13.95 -2.90 -9.10
CA THR A 65 14.58 -1.70 -9.66
C THR A 65 14.56 -0.52 -8.67
N LEU A 66 13.42 -0.28 -8.02
CA LEU A 66 13.29 0.82 -7.05
C LEU A 66 14.07 0.56 -5.77
N VAL A 67 14.12 -0.69 -5.28
CA VAL A 67 14.94 -1.06 -4.13
C VAL A 67 16.41 -0.84 -4.44
N ALA A 68 16.89 -1.31 -5.59
CA ALA A 68 18.27 -1.09 -6.02
C ALA A 68 18.59 0.42 -6.12
N HIS A 69 17.67 1.21 -6.69
CA HIS A 69 17.82 2.66 -6.78
C HIS A 69 17.91 3.30 -5.38
N ALA A 70 16.97 3.00 -4.49
CA ALA A 70 16.92 3.56 -3.14
C ALA A 70 18.15 3.19 -2.30
N MET A 71 18.71 2.00 -2.49
CA MET A 71 19.92 1.54 -1.77
C MET A 71 21.21 2.13 -2.33
N SER A 72 21.22 2.56 -3.60
CA SER A 72 22.41 3.14 -4.25
C SER A 72 22.74 4.57 -3.80
N ARG A 73 21.83 5.22 -3.08
CA ARG A 73 21.93 6.64 -2.72
C ARG A 73 21.70 6.86 -1.22
N PRO A 74 22.38 7.85 -0.62
CA PRO A 74 22.03 8.30 0.72
C PRO A 74 20.72 9.08 0.70
N GLY A 75 19.90 8.91 1.74
CA GLY A 75 18.68 9.67 1.95
C GLY A 75 17.47 8.80 2.33
N PRO A 76 16.34 9.44 2.66
CA PRO A 76 15.05 8.77 2.75
C PRO A 76 14.50 8.47 1.34
N PHE A 77 13.82 7.34 1.19
CA PHE A 77 13.09 6.98 -0.03
C PHE A 77 11.84 6.19 0.37
N LEU A 78 10.71 6.43 -0.31
CA LEU A 78 9.48 5.65 -0.13
C LEU A 78 9.16 4.82 -1.37
N ILE A 79 8.83 3.55 -1.18
CA ILE A 79 8.32 2.67 -2.23
C ILE A 79 6.89 2.27 -1.86
N GLU A 80 5.93 2.57 -2.72
CA GLU A 80 4.63 1.89 -2.71
C GLU A 80 4.74 0.67 -3.64
N ALA A 81 4.46 -0.52 -3.14
CA ALA A 81 4.41 -1.75 -3.92
C ALA A 81 2.98 -2.31 -3.90
N ASP A 82 2.39 -2.48 -5.08
CA ASP A 82 1.08 -3.12 -5.20
C ASP A 82 1.21 -4.62 -4.88
N ILE A 83 0.31 -5.11 -4.05
CA ILE A 83 0.15 -6.55 -3.78
C ILE A 83 -1.21 -6.99 -4.29
N ALA A 84 -1.23 -8.07 -5.06
CA ALA A 84 -2.46 -8.67 -5.53
C ALA A 84 -3.26 -9.26 -4.35
N ASP A 85 -4.59 -9.12 -4.39
CA ASP A 85 -5.47 -9.83 -3.47
C ASP A 85 -5.35 -11.35 -3.73
N ALA A 86 -5.07 -12.11 -2.67
CA ALA A 86 -5.00 -13.58 -2.68
C ALA A 86 -6.39 -14.23 -2.53
#